data_AF-A0AAW0A0B3-F1
#
_entry.id   AF-A0AAW0A0B3-F1
#
_cell.length_a   1.000
_cell.length_b   1.000
_cell.length_c   1.000
_cell.angle_alpha   90.00
_cell.angle_beta   90.00
_cell.angle_gamma   90.00
#
_symmetry.space_group_name_H-M   'P 1'
#
loop_
_entity.id
_entity.type
_entity.pdbx_description
1 polymer ?
#
loop_
_entity_poly.entity_id
_entity_poly.type
_entity_poly.pdbx_seq_one_letter_code
_entity_poly.pdbx_strand_id
1 'polypeptide(L)'
;MANMECVLAPHDAGARWPWFVGLAVERFEKWCTALKPSHTEQGLASILPPLDVLMVWHAYLLNPGCYAEDGIRVKALEGLQQAGEDLAAALGHGLSESISADPSNTRIHNWVEMTSTPFDPFQSAEHLMSRDILCPKCSTTVQAPYMTVEGTGYLQPGFSLTCTRKTCQFTITPETIRTPTNGFDQRRGQVIKRVILRALSLHLSESPLSEAARFDSVMTSADYNMDAVRQMLTVSMNDGKFIDRIMSAYVDDKIFSVELIGAVLRQGSFVTKMHNFQWTRPAFFDKFEEQIALHHIIARYHAFMELMSSSPGTFLVPTLDIDLAWHTHQLMARQSLGRGAPETLVSGFS
;
A
#
# COMPACT_ATOMS: atom_id res chain seq x y z
N MET A 1 6.47 33.84 -8.07
CA MET A 1 5.93 32.47 -8.08
C MET A 1 6.54 31.83 -9.30
N ALA A 2 7.48 30.91 -9.12
CA ALA A 2 7.94 30.09 -10.25
C ALA A 2 6.75 29.20 -10.62
N ASN A 3 6.24 29.34 -11.83
CA ASN A 3 5.29 28.37 -12.38
C ASN A 3 6.09 27.10 -12.58
N MET A 4 5.88 26.10 -11.72
CA MET A 4 6.49 24.79 -11.89
C MET A 4 5.86 24.17 -13.13
N GLU A 5 6.66 23.90 -14.17
CA GLU A 5 6.14 23.34 -15.41
C GLU A 5 5.84 21.85 -15.21
N CYS A 6 4.54 21.51 -15.28
CA CYS A 6 4.08 20.12 -15.17
C CYS A 6 4.29 19.37 -16.49
N VAL A 7 4.67 18.11 -16.40
CA VAL A 7 4.76 17.19 -17.56
C VAL A 7 3.78 16.04 -17.35
N LEU A 8 3.17 15.55 -18.42
CA LEU A 8 2.21 14.44 -18.34
C LEU A 8 2.87 13.14 -17.88
N ALA A 9 3.99 12.74 -18.48
CA ALA A 9 4.65 11.46 -18.23
C ALA A 9 6.19 11.55 -18.37
N PRO A 10 6.95 10.62 -17.76
CA PRO A 10 8.40 10.57 -17.91
C PRO A 10 8.85 10.32 -19.35
N HIS A 11 9.86 11.06 -19.80
CA HIS A 11 10.52 10.80 -21.09
C HIS A 11 11.28 9.48 -21.08
N ASP A 12 12.01 9.20 -19.99
CA ASP A 12 12.75 7.96 -19.80
C ASP A 12 11.82 6.74 -19.72
N ALA A 13 12.13 5.71 -20.50
CA ALA A 13 11.33 4.50 -20.57
C ALA A 13 11.35 3.70 -19.25
N GLY A 14 12.47 3.70 -18.53
CA GLY A 14 12.60 3.01 -17.24
C GLY A 14 11.71 3.62 -16.15
N ALA A 15 11.51 4.94 -16.19
CA ALA A 15 10.67 5.67 -15.25
C ALA A 15 9.16 5.59 -15.53
N ARG A 16 8.73 5.21 -16.74
CA ARG A 16 7.29 5.20 -17.13
C ARG A 16 6.47 4.20 -16.32
N TRP A 17 7.00 3.00 -16.08
CA TRP A 17 6.25 1.98 -15.34
C TRP A 17 6.04 2.37 -13.86
N PRO A 18 7.07 2.77 -13.09
CA PRO A 18 6.87 3.29 -11.73
C PRO A 18 5.90 4.47 -11.67
N TRP A 19 6.00 5.42 -12.62
CA TRP A 19 5.07 6.55 -12.70
C TRP A 19 3.62 6.09 -12.93
N PHE A 20 3.40 5.17 -13.87
CA PHE A 20 2.07 4.63 -14.14
C PHE A 20 1.49 3.90 -12.93
N VAL A 21 2.32 3.11 -12.23
CA VAL A 21 1.93 2.46 -10.96
C VAL A 21 1.57 3.51 -9.91
N GLY A 22 2.32 4.60 -9.81
CA GLY A 22 1.99 5.74 -8.94
C GLY A 22 0.59 6.29 -9.20
N LEU A 23 0.24 6.53 -10.47
CA LEU A 23 -1.12 6.94 -10.85
C LEU A 23 -2.18 5.88 -10.53
N ALA A 24 -1.87 4.60 -10.72
CA ALA A 24 -2.78 3.52 -10.35
C ALA A 24 -3.06 3.51 -8.84
N VAL A 25 -2.05 3.80 -8.00
CA VAL A 25 -2.22 3.94 -6.55
C VAL A 25 -3.07 5.17 -6.20
N GLU A 26 -2.93 6.29 -6.90
CA GLU A 26 -3.83 7.45 -6.75
C GLU A 26 -5.29 7.12 -7.07
N ARG A 27 -5.51 6.39 -8.16
CA ARG A 27 -6.85 5.92 -8.57
C ARG A 27 -7.41 4.90 -7.58
N PHE A 28 -6.56 4.02 -7.05
CA PHE A 28 -6.93 3.08 -6.00
C PHE A 28 -7.37 3.78 -4.71
N GLU A 29 -6.61 4.78 -4.25
CA GLU A 29 -6.97 5.56 -3.06
C GLU A 29 -8.32 6.27 -3.23
N LYS A 30 -8.55 6.92 -4.37
CA LYS A 30 -9.84 7.56 -4.70
C LYS A 30 -10.99 6.56 -4.67
N TRP A 31 -10.82 5.40 -5.30
CA TRP A 31 -11.86 4.37 -5.36
C TRP A 31 -12.14 3.77 -3.98
N CYS A 32 -11.13 3.32 -3.25
CA CYS A 32 -11.34 2.61 -2.01
C CYS A 32 -11.88 3.51 -0.88
N THR A 33 -11.59 4.82 -0.92
CA THR A 33 -12.14 5.78 0.06
C THR A 33 -13.55 6.25 -0.28
N ALA A 34 -13.94 6.19 -1.56
CA ALA A 34 -15.32 6.47 -2.00
C ALA A 34 -16.24 5.25 -1.88
N LEU A 35 -15.68 4.03 -1.90
CA LEU A 35 -16.42 2.79 -1.83
C LEU A 35 -17.12 2.64 -0.48
N LYS A 36 -18.38 2.21 -0.54
CA LYS A 36 -19.26 2.00 0.62
C LYS A 36 -19.84 0.59 0.55
N PRO A 37 -20.19 -0.04 1.69
CA PRO A 37 -20.80 -1.36 1.71
C PRO A 37 -22.04 -1.49 0.80
N SER A 38 -22.88 -0.45 0.73
CA SER A 38 -24.08 -0.45 -0.12
C SER A 38 -23.79 -0.62 -1.63
N HIS A 39 -22.58 -0.27 -2.09
CA HIS A 39 -22.23 -0.46 -3.50
C HIS A 39 -21.98 -1.94 -3.83
N THR A 40 -21.61 -2.76 -2.84
CA THR A 40 -21.32 -4.18 -3.06
C THR A 40 -22.59 -5.03 -3.19
N GLU A 41 -23.75 -4.48 -2.81
CA GLU A 41 -25.06 -5.16 -2.90
C GLU A 41 -25.45 -5.58 -4.33
N GLN A 42 -24.94 -4.87 -5.35
CA GLN A 42 -25.15 -5.21 -6.76
C GLN A 42 -24.16 -6.28 -7.27
N GLY A 43 -23.35 -6.84 -6.38
CA GLY A 43 -22.33 -7.84 -6.65
C GLY A 43 -20.99 -7.25 -7.11
N LEU A 44 -19.93 -8.06 -6.95
CA LEU A 44 -18.55 -7.68 -7.22
C LEU A 44 -18.33 -7.11 -8.64
N ALA A 45 -18.96 -7.69 -9.66
CA ALA A 45 -18.80 -7.25 -11.05
C ALA A 45 -19.21 -5.79 -11.29
N SER A 46 -20.13 -5.25 -10.48
CA SER A 46 -20.60 -3.86 -10.56
C SER A 46 -19.59 -2.85 -10.00
N ILE A 47 -18.71 -3.30 -9.09
CA ILE A 47 -17.73 -2.47 -8.39
C ILE A 47 -16.29 -2.75 -8.79
N LEU A 48 -16.02 -3.79 -9.59
CA LEU A 48 -14.66 -4.13 -10.01
C LEU A 48 -13.97 -2.88 -10.59
N PRO A 49 -12.81 -2.47 -10.09
CA PRO A 49 -12.14 -1.30 -10.61
C PRO A 49 -11.46 -1.63 -11.96
N PRO A 50 -10.93 -0.63 -12.69
CA PRO A 50 -10.04 -0.82 -13.83
C PRO A 50 -8.83 -1.71 -13.48
N LEU A 51 -8.21 -2.34 -14.48
CA LEU A 51 -7.16 -3.35 -14.26
C LEU A 51 -5.93 -2.82 -13.50
N ASP A 52 -5.51 -1.58 -13.76
CA ASP A 52 -4.39 -0.96 -13.06
C ASP A 52 -4.66 -0.79 -11.55
N VAL A 53 -5.91 -0.47 -11.20
CA VAL A 53 -6.36 -0.33 -9.80
C VAL A 53 -6.56 -1.71 -9.15
N LEU A 54 -7.09 -2.68 -9.90
CA LEU A 54 -7.20 -4.07 -9.44
C LEU A 54 -5.83 -4.68 -9.15
N MET A 55 -4.80 -4.35 -9.95
CA MET A 55 -3.42 -4.76 -9.71
C MET A 55 -2.88 -4.20 -8.38
N VAL A 56 -3.15 -2.92 -8.07
CA VAL A 56 -2.79 -2.32 -6.78
C VAL A 56 -3.51 -3.04 -5.64
N TRP A 57 -4.81 -3.28 -5.78
CA TRP A 57 -5.60 -3.99 -4.77
C TRP A 57 -5.09 -5.41 -4.53
N HIS A 58 -4.75 -6.15 -5.60
CA HIS A 58 -4.13 -7.46 -5.52
C HIS A 58 -2.81 -7.42 -4.75
N ALA A 59 -1.90 -6.48 -5.07
CA ALA A 59 -0.63 -6.33 -4.35
C ALA A 59 -0.85 -6.02 -2.86
N TYR A 60 -1.90 -5.26 -2.53
CA TYR A 60 -2.27 -4.97 -1.15
C TYR A 60 -2.81 -6.21 -0.41
N LEU A 61 -3.63 -7.05 -1.05
CA LEU A 61 -4.13 -8.30 -0.49
C LEU A 61 -3.02 -9.31 -0.17
N LEU A 62 -1.90 -9.26 -0.89
CA LEU A 62 -0.70 -10.05 -0.59
C LEU A 62 0.07 -9.59 0.66
N ASN A 63 -0.46 -8.60 1.39
CA ASN A 63 -0.01 -8.16 2.70
C ASN A 63 -1.16 -8.32 3.73
N PRO A 64 -1.64 -9.56 4.00
CA PRO A 64 -2.93 -9.80 4.64
C PRO A 64 -3.05 -9.24 6.06
N GLY A 65 -1.95 -9.22 6.82
CA GLY A 65 -1.93 -8.61 8.16
C GLY A 65 -2.16 -7.09 8.10
N CYS A 66 -1.40 -6.39 7.24
CA CYS A 66 -1.54 -4.96 7.01
C CYS A 66 -2.93 -4.61 6.45
N TYR A 67 -3.40 -5.36 5.45
CA TYR A 67 -4.73 -5.17 4.84
C TYR A 67 -5.87 -5.32 5.87
N ALA A 68 -5.78 -6.32 6.75
CA ALA A 68 -6.77 -6.53 7.81
C ALA A 68 -6.73 -5.41 8.85
N GLU A 69 -5.54 -5.04 9.32
CA GLU A 69 -5.34 -3.98 10.31
C GLU A 69 -5.82 -2.61 9.80
N ASP A 70 -5.42 -2.24 8.57
CA ASP A 70 -5.85 -0.99 7.95
C ASP A 70 -7.35 -0.94 7.71
N GLY A 71 -7.98 -2.06 7.36
CA GLY A 71 -9.44 -2.15 7.29
C GLY A 71 -10.11 -1.81 8.63
N ILE A 72 -9.60 -2.32 9.74
CA ILE A 72 -10.15 -2.04 11.06
C ILE A 72 -9.90 -0.57 11.46
N ARG A 73 -8.71 -0.06 11.17
CA ARG A 73 -8.23 1.26 11.62
C ARG A 73 -8.79 2.42 10.80
N VAL A 74 -8.95 2.23 9.49
CA VAL A 74 -9.35 3.29 8.55
C VAL A 74 -10.81 3.09 8.15
N LYS A 75 -11.71 3.86 8.79
CA LYS A 75 -13.15 3.79 8.51
C LYS A 75 -13.51 3.97 7.03
N ALA A 76 -12.75 4.77 6.29
CA ALA A 76 -12.96 4.96 4.86
C ALA A 76 -12.78 3.67 4.03
N LEU A 77 -12.11 2.63 4.59
CA LEU A 77 -11.90 1.34 3.93
C LEU A 77 -12.98 0.30 4.28
N GLU A 78 -14.09 0.68 4.91
CA GLU A 78 -15.18 -0.24 5.24
C GLU A 78 -15.77 -0.89 3.97
N GLY A 79 -16.01 -0.11 2.92
CA GLY A 79 -16.49 -0.65 1.64
C GLY A 79 -15.48 -1.58 0.97
N LEU A 80 -14.17 -1.27 1.08
CA LEU A 80 -13.10 -2.10 0.54
C LEU A 80 -13.02 -3.48 1.24
N GLN A 81 -13.31 -3.52 2.54
CA GLN A 81 -13.33 -4.78 3.29
C GLN A 81 -14.45 -5.69 2.80
N GLN A 82 -15.66 -5.17 2.65
CA GLN A 82 -16.78 -5.96 2.13
C GLN A 82 -16.49 -6.44 0.70
N ALA A 83 -15.97 -5.56 -0.16
CA ALA A 83 -15.58 -5.94 -1.51
C ALA A 83 -14.48 -7.02 -1.53
N GLY A 84 -13.58 -7.03 -0.54
CA GLY A 84 -12.54 -8.05 -0.42
C GLY A 84 -13.09 -9.42 -0.03
N GLU A 85 -14.13 -9.46 0.80
CA GLU A 85 -14.85 -10.70 1.12
C GLU A 85 -15.56 -11.25 -0.13
N ASP A 86 -16.23 -10.38 -0.89
CA ASP A 86 -16.90 -10.73 -2.14
C ASP A 86 -15.90 -11.21 -3.20
N LEU A 87 -14.72 -10.55 -3.28
CA LEU A 87 -13.62 -10.96 -4.16
C LEU A 87 -13.10 -12.35 -3.78
N ALA A 88 -12.86 -12.60 -2.49
CA ALA A 88 -12.40 -13.89 -2.01
C ALA A 88 -13.44 -15.00 -2.30
N ALA A 89 -14.74 -14.70 -2.17
CA ALA A 89 -15.81 -15.62 -2.51
C ALA A 89 -15.91 -15.88 -4.04
N ALA A 90 -15.48 -14.94 -4.87
CA ALA A 90 -15.45 -15.07 -6.33
C ALA A 90 -14.21 -15.81 -6.86
N LEU A 91 -13.17 -16.02 -6.06
CA LEU A 91 -11.96 -16.76 -6.47
C LEU A 91 -12.33 -18.19 -6.91
N GLY A 92 -12.06 -18.52 -8.18
CA GLY A 92 -12.45 -19.80 -8.77
C GLY A 92 -13.92 -19.91 -9.18
N HIS A 93 -14.71 -18.83 -9.05
CA HIS A 93 -16.14 -18.79 -9.33
C HIS A 93 -16.52 -17.61 -10.26
N GLY A 94 -15.98 -17.58 -11.49
CA GLY A 94 -16.38 -16.60 -12.50
C GLY A 94 -15.63 -15.26 -12.47
N LEU A 95 -14.64 -15.11 -11.58
CA LEU A 95 -13.85 -13.88 -11.47
C LEU A 95 -13.00 -13.61 -12.73
N SER A 96 -12.43 -14.66 -13.33
CA SER A 96 -11.60 -14.53 -14.53
C SER A 96 -12.37 -13.91 -15.69
N GLU A 97 -13.60 -14.37 -15.90
CA GLU A 97 -14.54 -13.89 -16.89
C GLU A 97 -14.94 -12.44 -16.59
N SER A 98 -15.19 -12.11 -15.32
CA SER A 98 -15.57 -10.76 -14.88
C SER A 98 -14.44 -9.73 -15.07
N ILE A 99 -13.19 -10.13 -14.88
CA ILE A 99 -12.01 -9.28 -15.11
C ILE A 99 -11.74 -9.10 -16.60
N SER A 100 -11.91 -10.17 -17.39
CA SER A 100 -11.60 -10.18 -18.82
C SER A 100 -12.69 -9.56 -19.69
N ALA A 101 -13.92 -9.48 -19.18
CA ALA A 101 -15.03 -8.85 -19.88
C ALA A 101 -14.90 -7.33 -19.96
N ASP A 102 -15.37 -6.76 -21.06
CA ASP A 102 -15.48 -5.30 -21.20
C ASP A 102 -16.36 -4.73 -20.08
N PRO A 103 -15.98 -3.58 -19.48
CA PRO A 103 -16.75 -2.98 -18.42
C PRO A 103 -18.11 -2.50 -18.95
N SER A 104 -19.19 -2.79 -18.21
CA SER A 104 -20.52 -2.28 -18.55
C SER A 104 -20.60 -0.76 -18.39
N ASN A 105 -21.53 -0.12 -19.11
CA ASN A 105 -21.77 1.32 -18.97
C ASN A 105 -22.10 1.73 -17.52
N THR A 106 -22.81 0.87 -16.78
CA THR A 106 -23.10 1.10 -15.35
C THR A 106 -21.83 1.07 -14.51
N ARG A 107 -20.93 0.09 -14.74
CA ARG A 107 -19.63 0.00 -14.04
C ARG A 107 -18.77 1.23 -14.30
N ILE A 108 -18.73 1.70 -15.55
CA ILE A 108 -18.00 2.93 -15.93
C ILE A 108 -18.63 4.15 -15.26
N HIS A 109 -19.96 4.29 -15.31
CA HIS A 109 -20.67 5.41 -14.68
C HIS A 109 -20.41 5.47 -13.17
N ASN A 110 -20.59 4.34 -12.47
CA ASN A 110 -20.36 4.25 -11.03
C ASN A 110 -18.91 4.62 -10.67
N TRP A 111 -17.93 4.17 -11.46
CA TRP A 111 -16.53 4.55 -11.27
C TRP A 111 -16.32 6.06 -11.36
N VAL A 112 -16.85 6.70 -12.41
CA VAL A 112 -16.70 8.15 -12.63
C VAL A 112 -17.39 8.92 -11.51
N GLU A 113 -18.59 8.49 -11.10
CA GLU A 113 -19.33 9.11 -10.00
C GLU A 113 -18.56 9.03 -8.67
N MET A 114 -17.97 7.88 -8.36
CA MET A 114 -17.21 7.69 -7.12
C MET A 114 -15.85 8.40 -7.12
N THR A 115 -15.11 8.34 -8.23
CA THR A 115 -13.69 8.73 -8.26
C THR A 115 -13.45 10.10 -8.88
N SER A 116 -14.42 10.63 -9.64
CA SER A 116 -14.26 11.80 -10.51
C SER A 116 -13.11 11.66 -11.52
N THR A 117 -12.78 10.42 -11.90
CA THR A 117 -11.75 10.13 -12.91
C THR A 117 -12.30 9.21 -14.00
N PRO A 118 -11.81 9.31 -15.25
CA PRO A 118 -12.11 8.33 -16.29
C PRO A 118 -11.81 6.89 -15.86
N PHE A 119 -12.58 5.93 -16.38
CA PHE A 119 -12.34 4.49 -16.14
C PHE A 119 -11.08 4.00 -16.86
N ASP A 120 -10.77 4.54 -18.04
CA ASP A 120 -9.52 4.26 -18.73
C ASP A 120 -8.34 4.95 -18.03
N PRO A 121 -7.26 4.23 -17.69
CA PRO A 121 -6.12 4.80 -16.98
C PRO A 121 -5.37 5.87 -17.78
N PHE A 122 -5.31 5.75 -19.10
CA PHE A 122 -4.57 6.70 -19.94
C PHE A 122 -5.33 8.02 -20.07
N GLN A 123 -6.65 7.97 -20.26
CA GLN A 123 -7.50 9.15 -20.17
C GLN A 123 -7.44 9.78 -18.77
N SER A 124 -7.39 8.96 -17.72
CA SER A 124 -7.25 9.45 -16.36
C SER A 124 -5.93 10.17 -16.11
N ALA A 125 -4.83 9.75 -16.74
CA ALA A 125 -3.52 10.37 -16.60
C ALA A 125 -3.49 11.84 -17.10
N GLU A 126 -4.34 12.19 -18.07
CA GLU A 126 -4.48 13.58 -18.55
C GLU A 126 -5.13 14.52 -17.52
N HIS A 127 -5.91 13.95 -16.59
CA HIS A 127 -6.67 14.71 -15.59
C HIS A 127 -6.02 14.66 -14.20
N LEU A 128 -5.24 13.61 -13.92
CA LEU A 128 -4.49 13.43 -12.68
C LEU A 128 -3.10 14.05 -12.81
N MET A 129 -3.01 15.37 -12.61
CA MET A 129 -1.75 16.13 -12.72
C MET A 129 -1.10 16.47 -11.37
N SER A 130 -1.88 16.41 -10.29
CA SER A 130 -1.43 16.77 -8.94
C SER A 130 -2.29 16.12 -7.88
N ARG A 131 -1.80 16.13 -6.64
CA ARG A 131 -2.58 15.85 -5.44
C ARG A 131 -2.44 16.96 -4.42
N ASP A 132 -3.40 17.04 -3.51
CA ASP A 132 -3.30 17.90 -2.34
C ASP A 132 -2.59 17.16 -1.21
N ILE A 133 -1.61 17.81 -0.60
CA ILE A 133 -0.91 17.32 0.59
C ILE A 133 -0.92 18.38 1.69
N LEU A 134 -0.80 17.97 2.95
CA LEU A 134 -0.70 18.90 4.08
C LEU A 134 0.76 19.19 4.40
N CYS A 135 1.12 20.48 4.49
CA CYS A 135 2.46 20.86 4.96
C CYS A 135 2.66 20.40 6.42
N PRO A 136 3.69 19.60 6.72
CA PRO A 136 3.90 19.05 8.07
C PRO A 136 4.25 20.13 9.11
N LYS A 137 4.76 21.29 8.68
CA LYS A 137 5.13 22.39 9.59
C LYS A 137 3.96 23.31 9.95
N CYS A 138 3.04 23.59 9.03
CA CYS A 138 1.99 24.60 9.25
C CYS A 138 0.58 24.14 8.86
N SER A 139 0.42 22.89 8.46
CA SER A 139 -0.83 22.24 8.07
C SER A 139 -1.57 22.91 6.90
N THR A 140 -0.90 23.80 6.16
CA THR A 140 -1.46 24.40 4.94
C THR A 140 -1.49 23.35 3.84
N THR A 141 -2.64 23.22 3.17
CA THR A 141 -2.77 22.39 1.98
C THR A 141 -1.91 22.97 0.86
N VAL A 142 -1.07 22.12 0.27
CA VAL A 142 -0.20 22.44 -0.85
C VAL A 142 -0.53 21.47 -1.98
N GLN A 143 -0.71 21.99 -3.18
CA GLN A 143 -0.90 21.18 -4.38
C GLN A 143 0.48 20.69 -4.85
N ALA A 144 0.70 19.38 -4.81
CA ALA A 144 1.91 18.71 -5.27
C ALA A 144 1.69 18.16 -6.68
N PRO A 145 2.34 18.72 -7.72
CA PRO A 145 2.32 18.12 -9.05
C PRO A 145 2.94 16.72 -9.02
N TYR A 146 2.36 15.76 -9.76
CA TYR A 146 2.93 14.41 -9.81
C TYR A 146 4.28 14.38 -10.52
N MET A 147 4.46 15.24 -11.52
CA MET A 147 5.62 15.30 -12.39
C MET A 147 5.96 16.76 -12.68
N THR A 148 7.24 17.11 -12.54
CA THR A 148 7.79 18.41 -12.93
C THR A 148 8.95 18.22 -13.90
N VAL A 149 9.25 19.25 -14.68
CA VAL A 149 10.44 19.26 -15.56
C VAL A 149 11.74 19.17 -14.75
N GLU A 150 11.75 19.67 -13.50
CA GLU A 150 12.91 19.66 -12.62
C GLU A 150 13.18 18.31 -11.94
N GLY A 151 12.28 17.33 -12.06
CA GLY A 151 12.47 16.03 -11.41
C GLY A 151 12.01 15.96 -9.94
N THR A 152 11.24 16.96 -9.49
CA THR A 152 10.85 17.17 -8.08
C THR A 152 9.36 16.92 -7.81
N GLY A 153 8.62 16.41 -8.78
CA GLY A 153 7.22 16.01 -8.63
C GLY A 153 7.00 14.85 -7.67
N TYR A 154 5.78 14.71 -7.18
CA TYR A 154 5.39 13.75 -6.14
C TYR A 154 5.69 12.29 -6.49
N LEU A 155 5.61 11.91 -7.78
CA LEU A 155 5.92 10.56 -8.25
C LEU A 155 7.36 10.42 -8.76
N GLN A 156 8.22 11.42 -8.54
CA GLN A 156 9.62 11.40 -8.98
C GLN A 156 10.55 11.09 -7.80
N PRO A 157 11.68 10.40 -8.03
CA PRO A 157 12.63 10.07 -6.95
C PRO A 157 13.18 11.29 -6.20
N GLY A 158 13.23 12.45 -6.87
CA GLY A 158 13.70 13.71 -6.29
C GLY A 158 12.60 14.56 -5.66
N PHE A 159 11.47 13.96 -5.27
CA PHE A 159 10.32 14.69 -4.76
C PHE A 159 10.71 15.73 -3.71
N SER A 160 10.40 16.99 -4.01
CA SER A 160 10.67 18.12 -3.14
C SER A 160 9.72 19.26 -3.49
N LEU A 161 8.98 19.74 -2.48
CA LEU A 161 7.97 20.79 -2.66
C LEU A 161 8.08 21.84 -1.57
N THR A 162 8.21 23.11 -1.94
CA THR A 162 8.21 24.19 -0.95
C THR A 162 6.78 24.60 -0.60
N CYS A 163 6.50 24.71 0.71
CA CYS A 163 5.20 25.17 1.19
C CYS A 163 4.84 26.56 0.64
N THR A 164 3.65 26.69 0.06
CA THR A 164 3.13 27.91 -0.57
C THR A 164 2.86 29.04 0.43
N ARG A 165 2.73 28.72 1.73
CA ARG A 165 2.58 29.72 2.79
C ARG A 165 3.88 30.49 2.97
N LYS A 166 3.88 31.78 2.62
CA LYS A 166 5.05 32.68 2.69
C LYS A 166 5.75 32.73 4.05
N THR A 167 5.00 32.56 5.14
CA THR A 167 5.56 32.55 6.51
C THR A 167 6.13 31.20 6.94
N CYS A 168 5.96 30.14 6.14
CA CYS A 168 6.40 28.79 6.46
C CYS A 168 7.65 28.40 5.66
N GLN A 169 7.55 28.44 4.32
CA GLN A 169 8.63 28.08 3.37
C GLN A 169 9.31 26.72 3.66
N PHE A 170 8.62 25.82 4.34
CA PHE A 170 9.16 24.50 4.66
C PHE A 170 9.33 23.68 3.37
N THR A 171 10.44 22.97 3.25
CA THR A 171 10.68 22.03 2.14
C THR A 171 10.09 20.68 2.54
N ILE A 172 9.07 20.28 1.81
CA ILE A 172 8.36 19.02 1.98
C ILE A 172 9.05 17.98 1.10
N THR A 173 9.51 16.89 1.72
CA THR A 173 10.14 15.72 1.09
C THR A 173 9.41 14.44 1.53
N PRO A 174 9.67 13.26 0.91
CA PRO A 174 9.06 12.01 1.34
C PRO A 174 9.19 11.74 2.84
N GLU A 175 10.35 12.05 3.43
CA GLU A 175 10.65 11.78 4.85
C GLU A 175 9.84 12.66 5.82
N THR A 176 9.30 13.77 5.32
CA THR A 176 8.55 14.76 6.10
C THR A 176 7.03 14.63 5.96
N ILE A 177 6.55 13.94 4.93
CA ILE A 177 5.13 13.71 4.68
C ILE A 177 4.68 12.46 5.46
N ARG A 178 3.53 12.53 6.15
CA ARG A 178 2.88 11.38 6.79
C ARG A 178 1.37 11.52 6.85
N THR A 179 0.68 10.39 6.94
CA THR A 179 -0.75 10.29 7.24
C THR A 179 -1.08 10.98 8.59
N PRO A 180 -2.15 11.81 8.67
CA PRO A 180 -2.61 12.38 9.93
C PRO A 180 -3.04 11.29 10.94
N THR A 181 -2.75 11.51 12.22
CA THR A 181 -3.02 10.54 13.30
C THR A 181 -4.51 10.32 13.56
N ASN A 182 -4.91 9.05 13.68
CA ASN A 182 -6.22 8.63 14.22
C ASN A 182 -6.13 8.35 15.73
N GLY A 183 -7.18 8.67 16.49
CA GLY A 183 -7.25 8.50 17.95
C GLY A 183 -7.35 7.05 18.45
N PHE A 184 -7.67 6.08 17.59
CA PHE A 184 -7.82 4.67 18.01
C PHE A 184 -6.47 3.94 18.25
N ASP A 185 -5.35 4.46 17.71
CA ASP A 185 -4.03 3.79 17.74
C ASP A 185 -3.21 4.04 19.03
N GLN A 186 -3.83 4.64 20.04
CA GLN A 186 -3.10 5.35 21.08
C GLN A 186 -2.28 4.45 22.02
N ARG A 187 -2.72 3.23 22.40
CA ARG A 187 -2.00 2.50 23.46
C ARG A 187 -0.63 1.98 23.04
N ARG A 188 -0.54 1.25 21.92
CA ARG A 188 0.74 0.75 21.38
C ARG A 188 1.58 1.92 20.85
N GLY A 189 0.93 2.88 20.17
CA GLY A 189 1.54 4.14 19.77
C GLY A 189 2.16 4.91 20.94
N GLN A 190 1.51 4.96 22.12
CA GLN A 190 2.07 5.61 23.31
C GLN A 190 3.31 4.89 23.87
N VAL A 191 3.42 3.57 23.73
CA VAL A 191 4.61 2.82 24.17
C VAL A 191 5.79 3.15 23.25
N ILE A 192 5.61 3.02 21.93
CA ILE A 192 6.64 3.34 20.94
C ILE A 192 7.01 4.82 21.03
N LYS A 193 6.03 5.72 21.14
CA LYS A 193 6.25 7.15 21.37
C LYS A 193 7.10 7.40 22.61
N ARG A 194 6.83 6.74 23.74
CA ARG A 194 7.65 6.88 24.95
C ARG A 194 9.09 6.43 24.74
N VAL A 195 9.31 5.36 23.97
CA VAL A 195 10.66 4.90 23.60
C VAL A 195 11.36 5.94 22.72
N ILE A 196 10.69 6.43 21.67
CA ILE A 196 11.21 7.48 20.77
C ILE A 196 11.60 8.74 21.54
N LEU A 197 10.69 9.24 22.38
CA LEU A 197 10.93 10.46 23.15
C LEU A 197 12.10 10.30 24.11
N ARG A 198 12.22 9.15 24.77
CA ARG A 198 13.40 8.86 25.62
C ARG A 198 14.69 8.80 24.80
N ALA A 199 14.68 8.15 23.64
CA ALA A 199 15.85 8.07 22.77
C ALA A 199 16.28 9.46 22.27
N LEU A 200 15.33 10.35 21.98
CA LEU A 200 15.58 11.75 21.59
C LEU A 200 15.91 12.68 22.76
N SER A 201 16.05 12.16 23.99
CA SER A 201 16.20 12.97 25.21
C SER A 201 15.10 14.03 25.38
N LEU A 202 13.92 13.78 24.81
CA LEU A 202 12.75 14.65 24.89
C LEU A 202 11.91 14.27 26.10
N HIS A 203 11.85 15.17 27.08
CA HIS A 203 10.87 15.11 28.15
C HIS A 203 9.70 16.01 27.79
N LEU A 204 8.73 15.47 27.04
CA LEU A 204 7.47 16.17 26.84
C LEU A 204 6.76 16.27 28.21
N SER A 205 6.85 17.44 28.83
CA SER A 205 6.07 17.79 30.01
C SER A 205 4.58 17.56 29.73
N GLU A 206 3.82 17.03 30.71
CA GLU A 206 2.36 16.91 30.65
C GLU A 206 1.63 18.26 30.56
N SER A 207 2.37 19.38 30.58
CA SER A 207 1.85 20.73 30.32
C SER A 207 1.09 20.82 28.97
N PRO A 208 0.10 21.72 28.87
CA PRO A 208 -0.81 21.82 27.74
C PRO A 208 -0.16 22.56 26.57
N LEU A 209 0.93 22.02 26.03
CA LEU A 209 1.40 22.42 24.72
C LEU A 209 0.33 22.01 23.70
N SER A 210 0.00 22.92 22.79
CA SER A 210 -0.83 22.58 21.63
C SER A 210 -0.18 21.43 20.85
N GLU A 211 -0.99 20.63 20.16
CA GLU A 211 -0.51 19.50 19.36
C GLU A 211 0.60 19.94 18.39
N ALA A 212 0.41 21.10 17.75
CA ALA A 212 1.39 21.74 16.88
C ALA A 212 2.75 22.03 17.56
N ALA A 213 2.75 22.54 18.80
CA ALA A 213 3.99 22.84 19.52
C ALA A 213 4.76 21.55 19.92
N ARG A 214 4.03 20.46 20.18
CA ARG A 214 4.61 19.14 20.43
C ARG A 214 5.25 18.57 19.16
N PHE A 215 4.56 18.67 18.01
CA PHE A 215 5.12 18.28 16.72
C PHE A 215 6.42 19.03 16.43
N ASP A 216 6.44 20.35 16.60
CA ASP A 216 7.61 21.18 16.31
C ASP A 216 8.84 20.79 17.15
N SER A 217 8.63 20.50 18.43
CA SER A 217 9.70 20.06 19.35
C SER A 217 10.31 18.72 18.95
N VAL A 218 9.45 17.77 18.54
CA VAL A 218 9.89 16.44 18.10
C VAL A 218 10.66 16.53 16.79
N MET A 219 10.12 17.25 15.80
CA MET A 219 10.74 17.38 14.50
C MET A 219 12.10 18.08 14.58
N THR A 220 12.21 19.13 15.40
CA THR A 220 13.47 19.86 15.62
C THR A 220 14.51 18.98 16.33
N SER A 221 14.11 18.19 17.33
CA SER A 221 15.05 17.31 18.06
C SER A 221 15.51 16.10 17.23
N ALA A 222 14.68 15.68 16.28
CA ALA A 222 15.03 14.69 15.27
C ALA A 222 15.84 15.28 14.11
N ASP A 223 16.11 16.60 14.12
CA ASP A 223 16.76 17.35 13.03
C ASP A 223 16.10 17.09 11.66
N TYR A 224 14.78 16.86 11.66
CA TYR A 224 14.02 16.48 10.47
C TYR A 224 14.63 15.28 9.70
N ASN A 225 15.39 14.41 10.37
CA ASN A 225 16.13 13.30 9.76
C ASN A 225 15.68 11.95 10.34
N MET A 226 14.95 11.18 9.52
CA MET A 226 14.40 9.90 9.95
C MET A 226 15.40 8.75 10.04
N ASP A 227 16.50 8.82 9.30
CA ASP A 227 17.56 7.81 9.40
C ASP A 227 18.29 7.91 10.73
N ALA A 228 18.52 9.13 11.22
CA ALA A 228 19.05 9.35 12.56
C ALA A 228 18.11 8.76 13.63
N VAL A 229 16.80 9.01 13.52
CA VAL A 229 15.78 8.43 14.42
C VAL A 229 15.78 6.91 14.35
N ARG A 230 15.85 6.33 13.15
CA ARG A 230 15.92 4.87 12.95
C ARG A 230 17.11 4.26 13.66
N GLN A 231 18.31 4.80 13.45
CA GLN A 231 19.54 4.31 14.09
C GLN A 231 19.42 4.36 15.62
N MET A 232 18.91 5.46 16.17
CA MET A 232 18.69 5.58 17.63
C MET A 232 17.69 4.56 18.17
N LEU A 233 16.61 4.29 17.44
CA LEU A 233 15.59 3.31 17.84
C LEU A 233 16.07 1.88 17.75
N THR A 234 16.80 1.53 16.69
CA THR A 234 17.41 0.21 16.53
C THR A 234 18.32 -0.12 17.73
N VAL A 235 19.13 0.85 18.16
CA VAL A 235 19.99 0.71 19.35
C VAL A 235 19.15 0.61 20.62
N SER A 236 18.14 1.46 20.79
CA SER A 236 17.34 1.53 22.03
C SER A 236 16.43 0.31 22.24
N MET A 237 15.95 -0.31 21.17
CA MET A 237 15.00 -1.42 21.22
C MET A 237 15.64 -2.80 21.02
N ASN A 238 16.91 -2.85 20.59
CA ASN A 238 17.64 -4.08 20.28
C ASN A 238 16.89 -5.04 19.34
N ASP A 239 16.04 -4.48 18.47
CA ASP A 239 15.23 -5.22 17.49
C ASP A 239 15.12 -4.40 16.20
N GLY A 240 16.15 -4.50 15.36
CA GLY A 240 16.20 -3.77 14.09
C GLY A 240 15.08 -4.17 13.14
N LYS A 241 14.66 -5.45 13.13
CA LYS A 241 13.60 -5.92 12.22
C LYS A 241 12.25 -5.32 12.59
N PHE A 242 11.95 -5.25 13.90
CA PHE A 242 10.73 -4.61 14.37
C PHE A 242 10.72 -3.10 14.07
N ILE A 243 11.84 -2.41 14.26
CA ILE A 243 11.96 -0.99 13.91
C ILE A 243 11.78 -0.78 12.40
N ASP A 244 12.41 -1.61 11.58
CA ASP A 244 12.29 -1.51 10.12
C ASP A 244 10.83 -1.68 9.68
N ARG A 245 10.09 -2.62 10.28
CA ARG A 245 8.66 -2.81 10.01
C ARG A 245 7.82 -1.59 10.43
N ILE A 246 8.12 -0.98 11.58
CA ILE A 246 7.43 0.24 12.01
C ILE A 246 7.73 1.39 11.04
N MET A 247 9.00 1.57 10.69
CA MET A 247 9.46 2.71 9.89
C MET A 247 9.13 2.56 8.40
N SER A 248 8.86 1.34 7.93
CA SER A 248 8.37 1.07 6.58
C SER A 248 6.87 1.30 6.40
N ALA A 249 6.14 1.56 7.48
CA ALA A 249 4.71 1.84 7.41
C ALA A 249 4.44 3.35 7.24
N TYR A 250 3.45 3.70 6.43
CA TYR A 250 3.04 5.10 6.19
C TYR A 250 4.18 6.00 5.72
N VAL A 251 4.93 5.52 4.73
CA VAL A 251 6.08 6.24 4.14
C VAL A 251 5.66 7.42 3.25
N ASP A 252 4.36 7.60 3.01
CA ASP A 252 3.75 8.72 2.29
C ASP A 252 2.53 9.28 3.04
N ASP A 253 1.76 10.21 2.44
CA ASP A 253 0.54 10.77 3.04
C ASP A 253 -0.70 9.89 2.87
N LYS A 254 -0.60 8.72 2.23
CA LYS A 254 -1.75 7.86 1.97
C LYS A 254 -2.18 7.15 3.24
N ILE A 255 -3.40 6.63 3.21
CA ILE A 255 -4.01 5.95 4.36
C ILE A 255 -3.51 4.53 4.61
N PHE A 256 -2.71 3.97 3.70
CA PHE A 256 -2.25 2.58 3.72
C PHE A 256 -0.95 2.43 4.51
N SER A 257 -0.86 1.37 5.31
CA SER A 257 0.38 1.02 6.00
C SER A 257 1.44 0.41 5.07
N VAL A 258 1.03 -0.06 3.89
CA VAL A 258 1.91 -0.67 2.89
C VAL A 258 2.33 0.37 1.86
N GLU A 259 3.63 0.42 1.52
CA GLU A 259 4.12 1.15 0.36
C GLU A 259 3.67 0.43 -0.93
N LEU A 260 2.53 0.88 -1.48
CA LEU A 260 1.82 0.16 -2.53
C LEU A 260 2.51 0.21 -3.89
N ILE A 261 3.25 1.27 -4.21
CA ILE A 261 3.95 1.39 -5.49
C ILE A 261 5.02 0.28 -5.56
N GLY A 262 5.89 0.21 -4.57
CA GLY A 262 6.91 -0.83 -4.49
C GLY A 262 6.32 -2.23 -4.31
N ALA A 263 5.18 -2.39 -3.63
CA ALA A 263 4.49 -3.68 -3.57
C ALA A 263 4.07 -4.17 -4.97
N VAL A 264 3.48 -3.31 -5.80
CA VAL A 264 3.13 -3.63 -7.19
C VAL A 264 4.38 -3.90 -8.02
N LEU A 265 5.43 -3.09 -7.90
CA LEU A 265 6.69 -3.29 -8.63
C LEU A 265 7.34 -4.65 -8.29
N ARG A 266 7.34 -5.05 -7.01
CA ARG A 266 7.82 -6.38 -6.59
C ARG A 266 6.99 -7.51 -7.19
N GLN A 267 5.66 -7.36 -7.20
CA GLN A 267 4.75 -8.34 -7.82
C GLN A 267 4.94 -8.43 -9.34
N GLY A 268 5.27 -7.33 -10.03
CA GLY A 268 5.59 -7.35 -11.46
C GLY A 268 6.75 -8.28 -11.81
N SER A 269 7.78 -8.35 -10.96
CA SER A 269 8.89 -9.31 -11.12
C SER A 269 8.44 -10.76 -10.97
N PHE A 270 7.56 -11.05 -10.01
CA PHE A 270 6.95 -12.38 -9.86
C PHE A 270 6.14 -12.77 -11.11
N VAL A 271 5.23 -11.90 -11.55
CA VAL A 271 4.40 -12.11 -12.75
C VAL A 271 5.26 -12.34 -14.00
N THR A 272 6.35 -11.58 -14.16
CA THR A 272 7.30 -11.75 -15.26
C THR A 272 7.91 -13.15 -15.26
N LYS A 273 8.31 -13.67 -14.09
CA LYS A 273 8.84 -15.03 -13.97
C LYS A 273 7.79 -16.08 -14.34
N MET A 274 6.54 -15.93 -13.87
CA MET A 274 5.44 -16.84 -14.20
C MET A 274 5.11 -16.84 -15.70
N HIS A 275 5.11 -15.66 -16.33
CA HIS A 275 4.91 -15.52 -17.77
C HIS A 275 6.05 -16.18 -18.56
N ASN A 276 7.30 -15.97 -18.16
CA ASN A 276 8.45 -16.60 -18.80
C ASN A 276 8.44 -18.14 -18.64
N PHE A 277 7.89 -18.63 -17.53
CA PHE A 277 7.59 -20.05 -17.31
C PHE A 277 6.40 -20.57 -18.13
N GLN A 278 5.69 -19.69 -18.86
CA GLN A 278 4.53 -19.99 -19.70
C GLN A 278 3.27 -20.42 -18.92
N TRP A 279 3.27 -20.28 -17.60
CA TRP A 279 2.15 -20.69 -16.72
C TRP A 279 0.97 -19.72 -16.77
N THR A 280 1.16 -18.52 -17.32
CA THR A 280 0.09 -17.55 -17.52
C THR A 280 -0.64 -17.75 -18.87
N ARG A 281 -0.27 -18.76 -19.66
CA ARG A 281 -0.95 -19.03 -20.93
C ARG A 281 -2.39 -19.49 -20.66
N PRO A 282 -3.37 -19.01 -21.43
CA PRO A 282 -4.72 -19.54 -21.36
C PRO A 282 -4.72 -21.06 -21.52
N ALA A 283 -5.56 -21.75 -20.73
CA ALA A 283 -5.72 -23.20 -20.75
C ALA A 283 -4.46 -24.04 -20.41
N PHE A 284 -3.40 -23.45 -19.87
CA PHE A 284 -2.16 -24.19 -19.56
C PHE A 284 -2.41 -25.38 -18.60
N PHE A 285 -3.29 -25.20 -17.62
CA PHE A 285 -3.65 -26.21 -16.62
C PHE A 285 -4.93 -27.00 -16.95
N ASP A 286 -5.42 -26.97 -18.19
CA ASP A 286 -6.68 -27.65 -18.54
C ASP A 286 -6.52 -29.18 -18.65
N LYS A 287 -5.30 -29.64 -18.94
CA LYS A 287 -5.01 -31.07 -19.02
C LYS A 287 -4.56 -31.63 -17.68
N PHE A 288 -4.87 -32.91 -17.47
CA PHE A 288 -4.60 -33.61 -16.22
C PHE A 288 -3.11 -33.64 -15.85
N GLU A 289 -2.22 -33.82 -16.83
CA GLU A 289 -0.77 -33.92 -16.60
C GLU A 289 -0.19 -32.62 -16.00
N GLU A 290 -0.62 -31.47 -16.51
CA GLU A 290 -0.23 -30.15 -16.02
C GLU A 290 -0.87 -29.85 -14.66
N GLN A 291 -2.07 -30.36 -14.36
CA GLN A 291 -2.70 -30.23 -13.03
C GLN A 291 -1.96 -31.00 -11.92
N ILE A 292 -1.24 -32.08 -12.26
CA ILE A 292 -0.40 -32.79 -11.28
C ILE A 292 0.66 -31.85 -10.70
N ALA A 293 1.18 -30.91 -11.50
CA ALA A 293 2.11 -29.91 -11.00
C ALA A 293 1.49 -29.11 -9.84
N LEU A 294 0.26 -28.63 -9.97
CA LEU A 294 -0.43 -27.88 -8.90
C LEU A 294 -0.54 -28.68 -7.60
N HIS A 295 -0.83 -29.98 -7.69
CA HIS A 295 -0.88 -30.86 -6.51
C HIS A 295 0.48 -30.97 -5.81
N HIS A 296 1.56 -31.12 -6.59
CA HIS A 296 2.92 -31.15 -6.04
C HIS A 296 3.31 -29.82 -5.39
N ILE A 297 2.90 -28.69 -5.97
CA ILE A 297 3.15 -27.37 -5.40
C ILE A 297 2.49 -27.23 -4.04
N ILE A 298 1.21 -27.62 -3.93
CA ILE A 298 0.47 -27.57 -2.65
C ILE A 298 1.19 -28.42 -1.59
N ALA A 299 1.61 -29.63 -1.95
CA ALA A 299 2.36 -30.49 -1.02
C ALA A 299 3.70 -29.86 -0.59
N ARG A 300 4.46 -29.29 -1.53
CA ARG A 300 5.73 -28.59 -1.25
C ARG A 300 5.53 -27.35 -0.39
N TYR A 301 4.44 -26.60 -0.63
CA TYR A 301 4.04 -25.46 0.17
C TYR A 301 3.75 -25.87 1.62
N HIS A 302 2.98 -26.94 1.86
CA HIS A 302 2.74 -27.45 3.21
C HIS A 302 4.05 -27.86 3.93
N ALA A 303 4.93 -28.58 3.23
CA ALA A 303 6.24 -28.95 3.79
C ALA A 303 7.10 -27.71 4.10
N PHE A 304 7.02 -26.68 3.27
CA PHE A 304 7.72 -25.41 3.51
C PHE A 304 7.17 -24.65 4.72
N MET A 305 5.85 -24.64 4.94
CA MET A 305 5.24 -24.07 6.15
C MET A 305 5.75 -24.77 7.42
N GLU A 306 5.83 -26.09 7.39
CA GLU A 306 6.35 -26.89 8.51
C GLU A 306 7.84 -26.59 8.75
N LEU A 307 8.63 -26.46 7.69
CA LEU A 307 10.04 -26.09 7.76
C LEU A 307 10.23 -24.71 8.38
N MET A 308 9.43 -23.71 7.99
CA MET A 308 9.50 -22.36 8.56
C MET A 308 9.11 -22.34 10.04
N SER A 309 8.06 -23.08 10.42
CA SER A 309 7.63 -23.11 11.84
C SER A 309 8.62 -23.86 12.75
N SER A 310 9.34 -24.86 12.22
CA SER A 310 10.35 -25.62 12.97
C SER A 310 11.75 -24.98 12.98
N SER A 311 11.98 -23.91 12.20
CA SER A 311 13.30 -23.27 12.06
C SER A 311 13.29 -21.77 12.42
N PRO A 312 12.82 -21.37 13.63
CA PRO A 312 12.73 -19.96 14.01
C PRO A 312 14.12 -19.31 14.01
N GLY A 313 14.31 -18.30 13.17
CA GLY A 313 15.58 -17.56 13.02
C GLY A 313 16.34 -17.83 11.72
N THR A 314 15.93 -18.81 10.93
CA THR A 314 16.50 -19.03 9.59
C THR A 314 15.72 -18.22 8.56
N PHE A 315 16.43 -17.49 7.70
CA PHE A 315 15.81 -16.81 6.56
C PHE A 315 15.62 -17.80 5.42
N LEU A 316 14.37 -18.22 5.20
CA LEU A 316 14.00 -19.16 4.15
C LEU A 316 13.30 -18.41 3.02
N VAL A 317 13.70 -18.69 1.78
CA VAL A 317 13.12 -18.09 0.58
C VAL A 317 12.38 -19.19 -0.18
N PRO A 318 11.08 -19.03 -0.50
CA PRO A 318 10.34 -20.02 -1.25
C PRO A 318 10.88 -20.11 -2.68
N THR A 319 10.81 -21.30 -3.27
CA THR A 319 10.94 -21.45 -4.72
C THR A 319 9.71 -20.84 -5.42
N LEU A 320 9.84 -20.51 -6.71
CA LEU A 320 8.81 -19.77 -7.46
C LEU A 320 7.41 -20.43 -7.38
N ASP A 321 7.37 -21.74 -7.38
CA ASP A 321 6.14 -22.53 -7.30
C ASP A 321 5.51 -22.50 -5.90
N ILE A 322 6.32 -22.62 -4.83
CA ILE A 322 5.87 -22.45 -3.44
C ILE A 322 5.35 -21.04 -3.22
N ASP A 323 6.03 -20.04 -3.80
CA ASP A 323 5.65 -18.63 -3.75
C ASP A 323 4.30 -18.36 -4.43
N LEU A 324 3.99 -19.08 -5.53
CA LEU A 324 2.65 -19.04 -6.15
C LEU A 324 1.55 -19.55 -5.21
N ALA A 325 1.75 -20.70 -4.57
CA ALA A 325 0.77 -21.23 -3.60
C ALA A 325 0.65 -20.32 -2.38
N TRP A 326 1.75 -19.75 -1.92
CA TRP A 326 1.78 -18.76 -0.85
C TRP A 326 0.95 -17.51 -1.18
N HIS A 327 1.21 -16.86 -2.32
CA HIS A 327 0.42 -15.71 -2.76
C HIS A 327 -1.07 -16.06 -2.90
N THR A 328 -1.39 -17.24 -3.45
CA THR A 328 -2.78 -17.71 -3.58
C THR A 328 -3.46 -17.85 -2.22
N HIS A 329 -2.77 -18.42 -1.23
CA HIS A 329 -3.28 -18.53 0.13
C HIS A 329 -3.50 -17.17 0.80
N GLN A 330 -2.62 -16.19 0.58
CA GLN A 330 -2.77 -14.84 1.13
C GLN A 330 -4.05 -14.13 0.65
N LEU A 331 -4.51 -14.41 -0.57
CA LEU A 331 -5.77 -13.86 -1.10
C LEU A 331 -7.02 -14.35 -0.34
N MET A 332 -6.91 -15.45 0.41
CA MET A 332 -8.01 -16.04 1.18
C MET A 332 -7.96 -15.69 2.69
N ALA A 333 -6.93 -14.98 3.14
CA ALA A 333 -6.55 -14.92 4.56
C ALA A 333 -7.60 -14.31 5.51
N ARG A 334 -8.57 -13.51 5.03
CA ARG A 334 -9.67 -13.04 5.89
C ARG A 334 -10.62 -14.17 6.31
N GLN A 335 -10.78 -15.22 5.50
CA GLN A 335 -11.60 -16.38 5.88
C GLN A 335 -10.97 -17.19 7.03
N SER A 336 -9.62 -17.22 7.12
CA SER A 336 -8.89 -17.91 8.19
C SER A 336 -8.81 -17.14 9.51
N LEU A 337 -8.86 -15.81 9.49
CA LEU A 337 -8.81 -14.98 10.70
C LEU A 337 -10.11 -15.04 11.53
N GLY A 338 -11.26 -15.37 10.90
CA GLY A 338 -12.55 -15.53 11.59
C GLY A 338 -12.79 -16.89 12.26
N ARG A 339 -11.91 -17.90 12.04
CA ARG A 339 -12.04 -19.25 12.59
C ARG A 339 -10.81 -19.66 13.41
N GLY A 340 -10.51 -18.94 14.48
CA GLY A 340 -9.63 -19.43 15.56
C GLY A 340 -8.30 -20.04 15.11
N ALA A 341 -7.71 -19.55 14.02
CA ALA A 341 -6.39 -20.01 13.60
C ALA A 341 -5.34 -19.52 14.61
N PRO A 342 -4.41 -20.38 15.07
CA PRO A 342 -3.43 -19.99 16.07
C PRO A 342 -2.55 -18.84 15.56
N GLU A 343 -2.29 -17.86 16.44
CA GLU A 343 -1.45 -16.68 16.19
C GLU A 343 -0.05 -17.00 15.62
N THR A 344 0.42 -18.25 15.77
CA THR A 344 1.70 -18.74 15.27
C THR A 344 1.79 -18.85 13.75
N LEU A 345 0.67 -18.88 13.02
CA LEU A 345 0.70 -18.81 11.56
C LEU A 345 0.88 -17.35 11.10
N VAL A 346 0.26 -16.38 11.79
CA VAL A 346 0.23 -14.96 11.41
C VAL A 346 1.62 -14.29 11.52
N SER A 347 2.45 -14.71 12.48
CA SER A 347 3.79 -14.15 12.68
C SER A 347 4.81 -14.55 11.60
N GLY A 348 4.51 -15.57 10.77
CA GLY A 348 5.32 -15.97 9.63
C GLY A 348 4.98 -15.25 8.31
N PHE A 349 3.91 -14.44 8.27
CA PHE A 349 3.45 -13.73 7.07
C PHE A 349 3.92 -12.26 7.00
N SER A 350 5.04 -11.90 7.66
CA SER A 350 5.55 -10.53 7.72
C SER A 350 7.03 -10.40 7.38
#